data_AF-A0A0Q1BY30-F1
#
_entry.id   AF-A0A0Q1BY30-F1
#
_cell.length_a   1.000
_cell.length_b   1.000
_cell.length_c   1.000
_cell.angle_alpha   90.00
_cell.angle_beta   90.00
_cell.angle_gamma   90.00
#
_symmetry.space_group_name_H-M   'P 1'
#
loop_
_entity.id
_entity.type
_entity.pdbx_description
1 polymer ?
#
loop_
_entity_poly.entity_id
_entity_poly.type
_entity_poly.pdbx_seq_one_letter_code
_entity_poly.pdbx_strand_id
1 'polypeptide(L)'
;MVNLSSYLEYAQTIPARTYWSFLVFTLAIYLALVAFQAAILTLVIPQEFTLQYLYLNVNNPNLSSMFFNHFMHNPLSASHLAENIQVFILLVVLIFVAGFIVLPKSECFLPTHFFAAIFFVYLLGLPFAISGISIWAGRIFEKTHVSGFSGIIFAMLGLFFFLLFLMFYRGILRSRPRNPLSPYLLLFSVFFVIAVTIAGIMLDLEDPGIGVFAHLGGFLLGLLSPAIVGIVLVSKSMKEKAGFTLLLVAVLAGCAGSWMLPV
;
A
#
# COMPACT_ATOMS: atom_id res chain seq x y z
N MET A 1 -15.11 3.31 -28.27
CA MET A 1 -14.74 4.57 -27.58
C MET A 1 -15.21 4.49 -26.14
N VAL A 2 -14.35 4.80 -25.18
CA VAL A 2 -14.75 4.98 -23.77
C VAL A 2 -15.54 6.28 -23.70
N ASN A 3 -16.84 6.21 -23.38
CA ASN A 3 -17.65 7.41 -23.22
C ASN A 3 -17.48 7.97 -21.81
N LEU A 4 -16.66 9.00 -21.66
CA LEU A 4 -16.39 9.65 -20.37
C LEU A 4 -17.67 10.12 -19.66
N SER A 5 -18.69 10.58 -20.39
CA SER A 5 -19.96 11.02 -19.81
C SER A 5 -20.63 9.90 -19.02
N SER A 6 -20.58 8.67 -19.53
CA SER A 6 -21.19 7.52 -18.89
C SER A 6 -20.53 7.10 -17.57
N TYR A 7 -19.25 7.46 -17.36
CA TYR A 7 -18.55 7.25 -16.08
C TYR A 7 -18.89 8.35 -15.09
N LEU A 8 -19.04 9.60 -15.54
CA LEU A 8 -19.48 10.72 -14.70
C LEU A 8 -20.92 10.53 -14.23
N GLU A 9 -21.82 10.11 -15.13
CA GLU A 9 -23.20 9.73 -14.79
C GLU A 9 -23.22 8.59 -13.77
N TYR A 10 -22.37 7.58 -13.94
CA TYR A 10 -22.27 6.50 -12.97
C TYR A 10 -21.76 6.99 -11.61
N ALA A 11 -20.78 7.90 -11.57
CA ALA A 11 -20.29 8.45 -10.31
C ALA A 11 -21.41 9.11 -9.50
N GLN A 12 -22.37 9.78 -10.15
CA GLN A 12 -23.54 10.38 -9.48
C GLN A 12 -24.47 9.34 -8.81
N THR A 13 -24.40 8.07 -9.22
CA THR A 13 -25.19 6.98 -8.62
C THR A 13 -24.55 6.40 -7.35
N ILE A 14 -23.28 6.74 -7.08
CA ILE A 14 -22.56 6.23 -5.91
C ILE A 14 -23.15 6.86 -4.65
N PRO A 15 -23.51 6.07 -3.62
CA PRO A 15 -24.05 6.60 -2.37
C PRO A 15 -23.12 7.63 -1.72
N ALA A 16 -23.66 8.77 -1.28
CA ALA A 16 -22.90 9.83 -0.61
C ALA A 16 -22.06 9.31 0.57
N ARG A 17 -22.57 8.31 1.31
CA ARG A 17 -21.83 7.67 2.41
C ARG A 17 -20.49 7.10 1.98
N THR A 18 -20.36 6.60 0.74
CA THR A 18 -19.11 6.02 0.23
C THR A 18 -18.05 7.10 0.03
N TYR A 19 -18.44 8.25 -0.53
CA TYR A 19 -17.56 9.42 -0.63
C TYR A 19 -17.13 9.90 0.76
N TRP A 20 -18.08 10.02 1.69
CA TRP A 20 -17.79 10.42 3.06
C TRP A 20 -16.83 9.46 3.77
N SER A 21 -16.99 8.14 3.63
CA SER A 21 -16.05 7.19 4.22
C SER A 21 -14.63 7.36 3.69
N PHE A 22 -14.45 7.59 2.39
CA PHE A 22 -13.13 7.85 1.81
C PHE A 22 -12.54 9.18 2.27
N LEU A 23 -13.35 10.24 2.29
CA LEU A 23 -12.92 11.55 2.76
C LEU A 23 -12.48 11.51 4.23
N VAL A 24 -13.28 10.89 5.10
CA VAL A 24 -12.98 10.72 6.52
C VAL A 24 -11.73 9.88 6.70
N PHE A 25 -11.57 8.80 5.94
CA PHE A 25 -10.35 7.98 5.95
C PHE A 25 -9.11 8.81 5.58
N THR A 26 -9.15 9.53 4.46
CA THR A 26 -8.04 10.39 4.01
C THR A 26 -7.70 11.45 5.06
N LEU A 27 -8.72 12.13 5.57
CA LEU A 27 -8.54 13.19 6.57
C LEU A 27 -7.99 12.63 7.88
N ALA A 28 -8.44 11.47 8.33
CA ALA A 28 -7.95 10.84 9.54
C ALA A 28 -6.46 10.51 9.44
N ILE A 29 -6.01 9.93 8.32
CA ILE A 29 -4.58 9.64 8.10
C ILE A 29 -3.77 10.93 8.00
N TYR A 30 -4.25 11.92 7.24
CA TYR A 30 -3.59 13.23 7.14
C TYR A 30 -3.40 13.88 8.52
N LEU A 31 -4.48 13.98 9.30
CA LEU A 31 -4.45 14.57 10.64
C LEU A 31 -3.55 13.76 11.58
N ALA A 32 -3.57 12.43 11.50
CA ALA A 32 -2.69 11.59 12.30
C ALA A 32 -1.21 11.88 12.00
N LEU A 33 -0.82 11.91 10.73
CA LEU A 33 0.57 12.20 10.32
C LEU A 33 1.01 13.60 10.79
N VAL A 34 0.17 14.62 10.56
CA VAL A 34 0.49 16.00 10.95
C VAL A 34 0.54 16.16 12.47
N ALA A 35 -0.43 15.61 13.21
CA ALA A 35 -0.48 15.70 14.66
C ALA A 35 0.70 14.97 15.31
N PHE A 36 1.07 13.79 14.80
CA PHE A 36 2.20 13.03 15.30
C PHE A 36 3.52 13.78 15.06
N GLN A 37 3.69 14.37 13.87
CA GLN A 37 4.84 15.22 13.57
C GLN A 37 4.92 16.46 14.48
N ALA A 38 3.79 17.12 14.70
CA ALA A 38 3.71 18.30 15.55
C ALA A 38 4.04 17.97 17.02
N ALA A 39 3.56 16.84 17.54
CA ALA A 39 3.83 16.40 18.92
C ALA A 39 5.33 16.15 19.18
N ILE A 40 6.06 15.66 18.17
CA ILE A 40 7.52 15.47 18.24
C ILE A 40 8.24 16.82 18.21
N LEU A 41 7.88 17.69 17.26
CA LEU A 41 8.52 19.00 17.08
C LEU A 41 8.31 19.95 18.27
N THR A 42 7.14 19.88 18.90
CA THR A 42 6.80 20.71 20.07
C THR A 42 7.33 20.13 21.38
N LEU A 43 8.12 19.04 21.33
CA LEU A 43 8.70 18.34 22.48
C LEU A 43 7.68 17.87 23.53
N VAL A 44 6.42 17.73 23.12
CA VAL A 44 5.39 17.08 23.96
C VAL A 44 5.78 15.62 24.21
N ILE A 45 6.41 14.98 23.22
CA ILE A 45 7.04 13.66 23.37
C ILE A 45 8.54 13.86 23.54
N PRO A 46 9.16 13.33 24.63
CA PRO A 46 10.60 13.41 24.81
C PRO A 46 11.38 12.80 23.64
N GLN A 47 12.52 13.39 23.29
CA GLN A 47 13.35 12.93 22.17
C GLN A 47 13.87 11.50 22.38
N GLU A 48 14.27 11.17 23.61
CA GLU A 48 14.72 9.83 23.98
C GLU A 48 13.63 8.78 23.76
N PHE A 49 12.41 9.08 24.20
CA PHE A 49 11.25 8.22 23.96
C PHE A 49 10.96 8.06 22.46
N THR A 50 11.07 9.15 21.70
CA THR A 50 10.87 9.16 20.25
C THR A 50 11.87 8.25 19.54
N LEU A 51 13.16 8.35 19.87
CA LEU A 51 14.21 7.53 19.27
C LEU A 51 14.10 6.05 19.65
N GLN A 52 13.68 5.76 20.88
CA GLN A 52 13.61 4.39 21.40
C GLN A 52 12.34 3.64 20.97
N TYR A 53 11.18 4.31 20.94
CA TYR A 53 9.88 3.66 20.79
C TYR A 53 9.10 4.03 19.54
N LEU A 54 9.49 5.10 18.84
CA LEU A 54 8.77 5.58 17.67
C LEU A 54 9.61 5.44 16.39
N TYR A 55 10.87 5.87 16.39
CA TYR A 55 11.82 5.57 15.32
C TYR A 55 12.21 4.09 15.33
N LEU A 56 12.33 3.50 14.15
CA LEU A 56 12.78 2.14 14.00
C LEU A 56 14.30 2.07 14.18
N ASN A 57 14.74 1.73 15.39
CA ASN A 57 16.13 1.35 15.64
C ASN A 57 16.38 -0.06 15.12
N VAL A 58 17.21 -0.20 14.09
CA VAL A 58 17.42 -1.50 13.41
C VAL A 58 18.29 -2.47 14.23
N ASN A 59 19.06 -1.94 15.17
CA ASN A 59 19.94 -2.72 16.04
C ASN A 59 19.20 -3.21 17.29
N ASN A 60 18.17 -2.49 17.72
CA ASN A 60 17.34 -2.88 18.85
C ASN A 60 15.84 -2.63 18.56
N PRO A 61 15.24 -3.37 17.60
CA PRO A 61 13.87 -3.15 17.21
C PRO A 61 12.90 -3.59 18.31
N ASN A 62 11.78 -2.89 18.43
CA ASN A 62 10.69 -3.27 19.33
C ASN A 62 9.34 -3.11 18.62
N LEU A 63 8.29 -3.73 19.16
CA LEU A 63 6.98 -3.73 18.50
C LEU A 63 6.40 -2.32 18.31
N SER A 64 6.62 -1.42 19.27
CA SER A 64 6.17 -0.03 19.17
C SER A 64 6.85 0.66 17.99
N SER A 65 8.19 0.60 17.92
CA SER A 65 8.92 1.26 16.84
C SER A 65 8.64 0.63 15.49
N MET A 66 8.46 -0.70 15.41
CA MET A 66 8.05 -1.39 14.18
C MET A 66 6.67 -0.96 13.66
N PHE A 67 5.79 -0.47 14.52
CA PHE A 67 4.49 0.04 14.10
C PHE A 67 4.52 1.55 13.81
N PHE A 68 4.96 2.35 14.78
CA PHE A 68 4.83 3.80 14.73
C PHE A 68 5.79 4.49 13.75
N ASN A 69 6.92 3.89 13.39
CA ASN A 69 7.88 4.51 12.47
C ASN A 69 7.27 4.84 11.09
N HIS A 70 6.23 4.12 10.68
CA HIS A 70 5.51 4.36 9.42
C HIS A 70 4.64 5.61 9.47
N PHE A 71 4.30 6.11 10.65
CA PHE A 71 3.48 7.32 10.82
C PHE A 71 4.33 8.54 11.19
N MET A 72 5.64 8.44 10.97
CA MET A 72 6.62 9.48 11.28
C MET A 72 7.42 9.89 10.06
N HIS A 73 7.88 11.13 10.09
CA HIS A 73 8.84 11.66 9.13
C HIS A 73 10.01 12.28 9.86
N ASN A 74 11.12 12.44 9.15
CA ASN A 74 12.25 13.21 9.66
C ASN A 74 11.78 14.65 9.93
N PRO A 75 11.81 15.13 11.20
CA PRO A 75 11.37 16.48 11.55
C PRO A 75 12.15 17.58 10.84
N LEU A 76 13.36 17.28 10.38
CA LEU A 76 14.21 18.21 9.65
C LEU A 76 13.91 18.25 8.14
N SER A 77 12.96 17.43 7.65
CA SER A 77 12.57 17.36 6.23
C SER A 77 11.06 17.51 6.07
N ALA A 78 10.55 18.72 6.31
CA ALA A 78 9.13 19.04 6.17
C ALA A 78 8.62 18.88 4.73
N SER A 79 9.47 19.09 3.73
CA SER A 79 9.13 18.85 2.31
C SER A 79 8.77 17.39 2.05
N HIS A 80 9.50 16.45 2.64
CA HIS A 80 9.25 15.02 2.45
C HIS A 80 7.92 14.56 3.06
N LEU A 81 7.46 15.18 4.17
CA LEU A 81 6.11 14.95 4.69
C LEU A 81 5.04 15.47 3.72
N ALA A 82 5.22 16.68 3.18
CA ALA A 82 4.28 17.28 2.24
C ALA A 82 4.15 16.45 0.95
N GLU A 83 5.27 16.01 0.38
CA GLU A 83 5.31 15.13 -0.80
C GLU A 83 4.57 13.81 -0.54
N ASN A 84 4.86 13.15 0.59
CA ASN A 84 4.19 11.90 0.95
C ASN A 84 2.67 12.10 1.14
N ILE A 85 2.24 13.20 1.76
CA ILE A 85 0.81 13.53 1.88
C ILE A 85 0.16 13.73 0.51
N GLN A 86 0.80 14.46 -0.39
CA GLN A 86 0.27 14.70 -1.74
C GLN A 86 0.12 13.41 -2.53
N VAL A 87 1.15 12.54 -2.52
CA VAL A 87 1.12 11.24 -3.19
C VAL A 87 0.06 10.33 -2.56
N PHE A 88 -0.05 10.33 -1.22
CA PHE A 88 -1.10 9.60 -0.52
C PHE A 88 -2.50 10.04 -0.95
N ILE A 89 -2.79 11.34 -0.95
CA ILE A 89 -4.10 11.87 -1.36
C ILE A 89 -4.39 11.49 -2.81
N LEU A 90 -3.42 11.67 -3.71
CA LEU A 90 -3.55 11.29 -5.11
C LEU A 90 -3.88 9.80 -5.25
N LEU A 91 -3.16 8.92 -4.55
CA LEU A 91 -3.41 7.47 -4.59
C LEU A 91 -4.78 7.10 -4.01
N VAL A 92 -5.23 7.72 -2.90
CA VAL A 92 -6.59 7.47 -2.39
C VAL A 92 -7.63 7.82 -3.45
N VAL A 93 -7.49 8.97 -4.13
CA VAL A 93 -8.39 9.40 -5.20
C VAL A 93 -8.34 8.40 -6.37
N LEU A 94 -7.16 8.00 -6.82
CA LEU A 94 -7.00 7.04 -7.92
C LEU A 94 -7.59 5.66 -7.57
N ILE A 95 -7.38 5.17 -6.35
CA ILE A 95 -7.96 3.93 -5.84
C ILE A 95 -9.48 4.04 -5.77
N PHE A 96 -10.02 5.17 -5.30
CA PHE A 96 -11.46 5.41 -5.27
C PHE A 96 -12.05 5.38 -6.69
N VAL A 97 -11.45 6.12 -7.63
CA VAL A 97 -11.89 6.16 -9.02
C VAL A 97 -11.83 4.76 -9.63
N ALA A 98 -10.72 4.04 -9.50
CA ALA A 98 -10.58 2.69 -10.02
C ALA A 98 -11.58 1.71 -9.38
N GLY A 99 -11.68 1.72 -8.06
CA GLY A 99 -12.44 0.77 -7.24
C GLY A 99 -13.95 0.95 -7.26
N PHE A 100 -14.42 2.21 -7.25
CA PHE A 100 -15.84 2.53 -7.08
C PHE A 100 -16.49 3.09 -8.33
N ILE A 101 -15.74 3.64 -9.28
CA ILE A 101 -16.30 4.18 -10.53
C ILE A 101 -15.98 3.22 -11.68
N VAL A 102 -14.70 3.03 -11.98
CA VAL A 102 -14.27 2.38 -13.23
C VAL A 102 -14.57 0.89 -13.23
N LEU A 103 -14.15 0.17 -12.17
CA LEU A 103 -14.38 -1.27 -12.05
C LEU A 103 -15.89 -1.58 -12.05
N PRO A 104 -16.73 -0.99 -11.19
CA PRO A 104 -18.17 -1.30 -11.18
C PRO A 104 -18.90 -0.90 -12.45
N LYS A 105 -18.52 0.22 -13.11
CA LYS A 105 -19.10 0.61 -14.40
C LYS A 105 -18.77 -0.40 -15.51
N SER A 106 -17.62 -1.06 -15.40
CA SER A 106 -17.23 -2.18 -16.25
C SER A 106 -17.82 -3.52 -15.78
N GLU A 107 -18.79 -3.46 -14.87
CA GLU A 107 -19.43 -4.55 -14.13
C GLU A 107 -18.43 -5.44 -13.39
N CYS A 108 -17.24 -4.93 -13.09
CA CYS A 108 -16.26 -5.57 -12.23
C CYS A 108 -16.53 -5.24 -10.77
N PHE A 109 -17.28 -6.10 -10.10
CA PHE A 109 -17.62 -5.90 -8.70
C PHE A 109 -16.59 -6.56 -7.78
N LEU A 110 -16.05 -5.77 -6.87
CA LEU A 110 -15.26 -6.25 -5.75
C LEU A 110 -16.18 -6.77 -4.64
N PRO A 111 -15.71 -7.68 -3.77
CA PRO A 111 -16.50 -8.16 -2.63
C PRO A 111 -16.95 -7.02 -1.70
N THR A 112 -18.14 -7.17 -1.12
CA THR A 112 -18.59 -6.30 -0.02
C THR A 112 -17.56 -6.40 1.10
N HIS A 113 -17.03 -5.27 1.56
CA HIS A 113 -15.93 -5.14 2.55
C HIS A 113 -14.48 -5.30 2.04
N PHE A 114 -14.25 -5.43 0.73
CA PHE A 114 -12.87 -5.55 0.19
C PHE A 114 -11.93 -4.43 0.65
N PHE A 115 -12.33 -3.15 0.47
CA PHE A 115 -11.50 -2.01 0.86
C PHE A 115 -11.29 -1.91 2.37
N ALA A 116 -12.32 -2.19 3.18
CA ALA A 116 -12.19 -2.16 4.63
C ALA A 116 -11.18 -3.23 5.11
N ALA A 117 -11.25 -4.45 4.56
CA ALA A 117 -10.31 -5.51 4.89
C ALA A 117 -8.88 -5.15 4.45
N ILE A 118 -8.72 -4.55 3.27
CA ILE A 118 -7.39 -4.13 2.79
C ILE A 118 -6.79 -3.02 3.61
N PHE A 119 -7.56 -1.97 3.93
CA PHE A 119 -7.07 -0.91 4.80
C PHE A 119 -6.76 -1.40 6.21
N PHE A 120 -7.50 -2.37 6.73
CA PHE A 120 -7.16 -3.03 7.99
C PHE A 120 -5.79 -3.74 7.90
N VAL A 121 -5.54 -4.51 6.84
CA VAL A 121 -4.23 -5.14 6.61
C VAL A 121 -3.14 -4.09 6.46
N TYR A 122 -3.39 -2.98 5.78
CA TYR A 122 -2.38 -1.96 5.49
C TYR A 122 -2.03 -1.12 6.71
N LEU A 123 -3.01 -0.84 7.57
CA LEU A 123 -2.80 -0.02 8.75
C LEU A 123 -2.33 -0.82 9.95
N LEU A 124 -2.59 -2.13 10.01
CA LEU A 124 -2.26 -2.95 11.19
C LEU A 124 -1.26 -4.07 10.90
N GLY A 125 -1.31 -4.69 9.72
CA GLY A 125 -0.43 -5.81 9.38
C GLY A 125 0.85 -5.39 8.66
N LEU A 126 0.71 -4.61 7.59
CA LEU A 126 1.85 -4.15 6.77
C LEU A 126 2.93 -3.38 7.53
N PRO A 127 2.64 -2.54 8.53
CA PRO A 127 3.69 -1.82 9.25
C PRO A 127 4.76 -2.77 9.81
N PHE A 128 4.34 -3.91 10.38
CA PHE A 128 5.28 -4.91 10.90
C PHE A 128 6.08 -5.60 9.79
N ALA A 129 5.42 -5.98 8.69
CA ALA A 129 6.06 -6.63 7.56
C ALA A 129 7.12 -5.73 6.88
N ILE A 130 6.76 -4.47 6.63
CA ILE A 130 7.67 -3.48 6.03
C ILE A 130 8.80 -3.14 7.01
N SER A 131 8.52 -3.03 8.31
CA SER A 131 9.56 -2.84 9.32
C SER A 131 10.55 -3.98 9.37
N GLY A 132 10.11 -5.25 9.31
CA GLY A 132 11.02 -6.40 9.28
C GLY A 132 11.98 -6.35 8.09
N ILE A 133 11.46 -6.04 6.89
CA ILE A 133 12.26 -5.83 5.68
C ILE A 133 13.24 -4.67 5.87
N SER A 134 12.77 -3.57 6.45
CA SER A 134 13.56 -2.36 6.68
C SER A 134 14.69 -2.56 7.68
N ILE A 135 14.49 -3.37 8.72
CA ILE A 135 15.54 -3.73 9.67
C ILE A 135 16.60 -4.58 8.98
N TRP A 136 16.19 -5.62 8.25
CA TRP A 136 17.11 -6.51 7.54
C TRP A 136 17.98 -5.72 6.55
N ALA A 137 17.35 -4.91 5.69
CA ALA A 137 18.09 -4.06 4.77
C ALA A 137 18.91 -3.00 5.51
N GLY A 138 18.35 -2.36 6.54
CA GLY A 138 19.03 -1.34 7.32
C GLY A 138 20.34 -1.83 7.94
N ARG A 139 20.41 -3.09 8.37
CA ARG A 139 21.65 -3.70 8.86
C ARG A 139 22.70 -3.90 7.76
N ILE A 140 22.29 -4.33 6.57
CA ILE A 140 23.19 -4.47 5.40
C ILE A 140 23.80 -3.13 5.01
N PHE A 141 23.01 -2.05 5.06
CA PHE A 141 23.43 -0.69 4.72
C PHE A 141 23.90 0.13 5.93
N GLU A 142 24.19 -0.52 7.07
CA GLU A 142 24.72 0.10 8.29
C GLU A 142 23.91 1.31 8.82
N LYS A 143 22.61 1.35 8.55
CA LYS A 143 21.70 2.38 9.09
C LYS A 143 21.47 2.14 10.57
N THR A 144 21.27 3.20 11.35
CA THR A 144 20.88 3.04 12.77
C THR A 144 19.37 3.18 12.96
N HIS A 145 18.77 4.18 12.32
CA HIS A 145 17.36 4.51 12.46
C HIS A 145 16.68 4.63 11.10
N VAL A 146 15.43 4.20 11.04
CA VAL A 146 14.55 4.32 9.86
C VAL A 146 13.19 4.86 10.30
N SER A 147 12.58 5.69 9.45
CA SER A 147 11.22 6.20 9.64
C SER A 147 10.66 6.64 8.29
N GLY A 148 9.37 6.49 8.06
CA GLY A 148 8.74 7.05 6.88
C GLY A 148 7.44 6.35 6.50
N PHE A 149 6.45 7.16 6.10
CA PHE A 149 5.17 6.67 5.57
C PHE A 149 5.23 6.13 4.14
N SER A 150 6.34 6.35 3.44
CA SER A 150 6.47 6.01 2.02
C SER A 150 6.32 4.51 1.74
N GLY A 151 6.69 3.60 2.66
CA GLY A 151 6.41 2.16 2.49
C GLY A 151 4.91 1.85 2.33
N ILE A 152 4.04 2.52 3.11
CA ILE A 152 2.58 2.39 3.01
C ILE A 152 2.05 3.03 1.71
N ILE A 153 2.62 4.16 1.29
CA ILE A 153 2.31 4.78 -0.01
C ILE A 153 2.61 3.80 -1.15
N PHE A 154 3.76 3.12 -1.13
CA PHE A 154 4.07 2.11 -2.13
C PHE A 154 3.14 0.91 -2.06
N ALA A 155 2.66 0.50 -0.88
CA ALA A 155 1.62 -0.51 -0.79
C ALA A 155 0.30 -0.06 -1.45
N MET A 156 -0.09 1.20 -1.28
CA MET A 156 -1.25 1.77 -1.97
C MET A 156 -1.04 1.85 -3.49
N LEU A 157 0.18 2.15 -3.93
CA LEU A 157 0.54 2.05 -5.35
C LEU A 157 0.36 0.61 -5.85
N GLY A 158 0.84 -0.39 -5.11
CA GLY A 158 0.63 -1.81 -5.40
C GLY A 158 -0.87 -2.17 -5.50
N LEU A 159 -1.70 -1.68 -4.58
CA LEU A 159 -3.16 -1.84 -4.64
C LEU A 159 -3.75 -1.23 -5.91
N PHE A 160 -3.35 0.00 -6.25
CA PHE A 160 -3.84 0.66 -7.46
C PHE A 160 -3.49 -0.18 -8.71
N PHE A 161 -2.26 -0.68 -8.79
CA PHE A 161 -1.83 -1.57 -9.87
C PHE A 161 -2.61 -2.89 -9.89
N PHE A 162 -2.91 -3.48 -8.74
CA PHE A 162 -3.79 -4.64 -8.65
C PHE A 162 -5.18 -4.35 -9.22
N LEU A 163 -5.78 -3.19 -8.91
CA LEU A 163 -7.10 -2.81 -9.42
C LEU A 163 -7.07 -2.61 -10.95
N LEU A 164 -6.00 -1.99 -11.47
CA LEU A 164 -5.79 -1.88 -12.91
C LEU A 164 -5.66 -3.26 -13.56
N PHE A 165 -4.83 -4.15 -13.00
CA PHE A 165 -4.66 -5.51 -13.49
C PHE A 165 -6.00 -6.25 -13.53
N LEU A 166 -6.79 -6.17 -12.46
CA LEU A 166 -8.11 -6.81 -12.38
C LEU A 166 -9.07 -6.26 -13.45
N MET A 167 -9.05 -4.95 -13.69
CA MET A 167 -9.84 -4.29 -14.74
C MET A 167 -9.48 -4.83 -16.12
N PHE A 168 -8.19 -4.85 -16.46
CA PHE A 168 -7.72 -5.32 -17.77
C PHE A 168 -7.97 -6.81 -17.96
N TYR A 169 -7.66 -7.63 -16.95
CA TYR A 169 -7.90 -9.07 -16.98
C TYR A 169 -9.37 -9.39 -17.26
N ARG A 170 -10.30 -8.72 -16.56
CA ARG A 170 -11.74 -8.93 -16.81
C ARG A 170 -12.17 -8.41 -18.17
N GLY A 171 -11.64 -7.27 -18.63
CA GLY A 171 -11.88 -6.74 -19.96
C GLY A 171 -11.46 -7.73 -21.06
N ILE A 172 -10.31 -8.38 -20.89
CA ILE A 172 -9.81 -9.45 -21.77
C ILE A 172 -10.75 -10.65 -21.77
N LEU A 173 -11.14 -11.16 -20.59
CA LEU A 173 -12.04 -12.32 -20.52
C LEU A 173 -13.42 -12.08 -21.15
N ARG A 174 -13.91 -10.84 -21.12
CA ARG A 174 -15.22 -10.46 -21.68
C ARG A 174 -15.18 -10.15 -23.17
N SER A 175 -14.06 -9.63 -23.67
CA SER A 175 -13.91 -9.32 -25.08
C SER A 175 -13.63 -10.61 -25.84
N ARG A 176 -14.41 -10.90 -26.90
CA ARG A 176 -13.94 -11.79 -27.97
C ARG A 176 -13.03 -10.93 -28.85
N PRO A 177 -11.70 -11.00 -28.69
CA PRO A 177 -10.83 -10.05 -29.36
C PRO A 177 -10.94 -10.30 -30.86
N ARG A 178 -11.28 -9.25 -31.63
CA ARG A 178 -11.26 -9.34 -33.10
C ARG A 178 -9.84 -9.58 -33.63
N ASN A 179 -8.83 -9.18 -32.86
CA ASN A 179 -7.43 -9.44 -33.12
C ASN A 179 -6.86 -10.28 -31.96
N PRO A 180 -6.31 -11.48 -32.22
CA PRO A 180 -5.80 -12.39 -31.19
C PRO A 180 -4.67 -11.79 -30.33
N LEU A 181 -3.95 -10.76 -30.81
CA LEU A 181 -2.81 -10.15 -30.08
C LEU A 181 -3.22 -9.05 -29.09
N SER A 182 -4.38 -8.42 -29.27
CA SER A 182 -4.84 -7.30 -28.45
C SER A 182 -4.89 -7.57 -26.92
N PRO A 183 -5.41 -8.72 -26.44
CA PRO A 183 -5.44 -8.99 -25.01
C PRO A 183 -4.06 -9.22 -24.40
N TYR A 184 -3.14 -9.86 -25.16
CA TYR A 184 -1.77 -10.10 -24.72
C TYR A 184 -0.97 -8.79 -24.59
N LEU A 185 -1.20 -7.83 -25.48
CA LEU A 185 -0.56 -6.51 -25.41
C LEU A 185 -0.99 -5.70 -24.17
N LEU A 186 -2.26 -5.77 -23.79
CA LEU A 186 -2.78 -5.11 -22.59
C LEU A 186 -2.22 -5.75 -21.32
N LEU A 187 -2.21 -7.08 -21.25
CA LEU A 187 -1.62 -7.81 -20.13
C LEU A 187 -0.12 -7.54 -20.02
N PHE A 188 0.59 -7.58 -21.16
CA PHE A 188 2.00 -7.23 -21.25
C PHE A 188 2.26 -5.80 -20.77
N SER A 189 1.41 -4.85 -21.14
CA SER A 189 1.54 -3.45 -20.70
C SER A 189 1.44 -3.32 -19.18
N VAL A 190 0.53 -4.04 -18.53
CA VAL A 190 0.45 -4.01 -17.05
C VAL A 190 1.71 -4.60 -16.41
N PHE A 191 2.17 -5.77 -16.88
CA PHE A 191 3.40 -6.37 -16.38
C PHE A 191 4.64 -5.50 -16.65
N PHE A 192 4.69 -4.86 -17.81
CA PHE A 192 5.74 -3.92 -18.18
C PHE A 192 5.76 -2.71 -17.23
N VAL A 193 4.61 -2.10 -16.94
CA VAL A 193 4.56 -0.96 -15.99
C VAL A 193 4.90 -1.42 -14.58
N ILE A 194 4.50 -2.62 -14.14
CA ILE A 194 4.95 -3.19 -12.85
C ILE A 194 6.48 -3.35 -12.85
N ALA A 195 7.06 -3.92 -13.90
CA ALA A 195 8.50 -4.11 -14.02
C ALA A 195 9.26 -2.78 -14.04
N VAL A 196 8.77 -1.79 -14.79
CA VAL A 196 9.33 -0.44 -14.83
C VAL A 196 9.21 0.26 -13.48
N THR A 197 8.10 0.06 -12.75
CA THR A 197 7.92 0.60 -11.40
C THR A 197 8.95 0.00 -10.44
N ILE A 198 9.14 -1.33 -10.48
CA ILE A 198 10.17 -2.01 -9.69
C ILE A 198 11.56 -1.48 -10.07
N ALA A 199 11.87 -1.38 -11.36
CA ALA A 199 13.13 -0.83 -11.82
C ALA A 199 13.33 0.60 -11.31
N GLY A 200 12.31 1.45 -11.37
CA GLY A 200 12.33 2.80 -10.84
C GLY A 200 12.63 2.85 -9.34
N ILE A 201 11.99 1.99 -8.53
CA ILE A 201 12.31 1.87 -7.09
C ILE A 201 13.78 1.45 -6.89
N MET A 202 14.30 0.54 -7.74
CA MET A 202 15.69 0.07 -7.63
C MET A 202 16.73 1.09 -8.10
N LEU A 203 16.37 2.11 -8.90
CA LEU A 203 17.30 3.16 -9.31
C LEU A 203 17.78 4.01 -8.11
N ASP A 204 16.97 4.08 -7.05
CA ASP A 204 17.30 4.83 -5.84
C ASP A 204 18.20 4.04 -4.87
N LEU A 205 18.70 2.86 -5.26
CA LEU A 205 19.51 1.99 -4.39
C LEU A 205 20.82 2.65 -3.94
N GLU A 206 21.37 3.55 -4.76
CA GLU A 206 22.60 4.27 -4.45
C GLU A 206 22.40 5.40 -3.43
N ASP A 207 21.16 5.84 -3.19
CA ASP A 207 20.87 6.88 -2.19
C ASP A 207 20.62 6.26 -0.80
N PRO A 208 21.57 6.39 0.15
CA PRO A 208 21.42 5.84 1.50
C PRO A 208 20.31 6.53 2.30
N GLY A 209 19.79 7.68 1.87
CA GLY A 209 18.63 8.34 2.45
C GLY A 209 17.30 7.64 2.13
N ILE A 210 17.25 6.82 1.07
CA ILE A 210 16.02 6.23 0.58
C ILE A 210 15.79 4.81 1.14
N GLY A 211 14.55 4.53 1.50
CA GLY A 211 14.09 3.24 2.02
C GLY A 211 13.73 2.25 0.91
N VAL A 212 14.62 2.00 -0.06
CA VAL A 212 14.34 1.24 -1.30
C VAL A 212 13.67 -0.13 -1.04
N PHE A 213 14.18 -0.90 -0.07
CA PHE A 213 13.60 -2.20 0.28
C PHE A 213 12.25 -2.09 1.00
N ALA A 214 12.03 -1.00 1.74
CA ALA A 214 10.72 -0.71 2.35
C ALA A 214 9.69 -0.36 1.26
N HIS A 215 10.11 0.39 0.24
CA HIS A 215 9.29 0.74 -0.93
C HIS A 215 8.95 -0.50 -1.76
N LEU A 216 9.95 -1.31 -2.09
CA LEU A 216 9.75 -2.56 -2.81
C LEU A 216 8.84 -3.53 -2.03
N GLY A 217 9.13 -3.73 -0.74
CA GLY A 217 8.33 -4.57 0.14
C GLY A 217 6.89 -4.09 0.24
N GLY A 218 6.69 -2.79 0.46
CA GLY A 218 5.39 -2.14 0.43
C GLY A 218 4.65 -2.40 -0.87
N PHE A 219 5.28 -2.11 -2.02
CA PHE A 219 4.69 -2.30 -3.34
C PHE A 219 4.28 -3.74 -3.63
N LEU A 220 5.18 -4.72 -3.41
CA LEU A 220 4.91 -6.12 -3.70
C LEU A 220 3.83 -6.71 -2.77
N LEU A 221 3.88 -6.40 -1.47
CA LEU A 221 2.83 -6.79 -0.53
C LEU A 221 1.51 -6.09 -0.86
N GLY A 222 1.59 -4.85 -1.36
CA GLY A 222 0.46 -4.08 -1.84
C GLY A 222 -0.21 -4.67 -3.09
N LEU A 223 0.56 -5.33 -3.94
CA LEU A 223 0.06 -6.05 -5.12
C LEU A 223 -0.54 -7.42 -4.74
N LEU A 224 0.08 -8.13 -3.78
CA LEU A 224 -0.28 -9.51 -3.41
C LEU A 224 -1.48 -9.59 -2.46
N SER A 225 -1.47 -8.81 -1.38
CA SER A 225 -2.51 -8.89 -0.34
C SER A 225 -3.94 -8.65 -0.84
N PRO A 226 -4.23 -7.77 -1.82
CA PRO A 226 -5.57 -7.62 -2.37
C PRO A 226 -6.07 -8.88 -3.08
N ALA A 227 -5.19 -9.61 -3.75
CA ALA A 227 -5.55 -10.88 -4.38
C ALA A 227 -6.01 -11.91 -3.33
N ILE A 228 -5.22 -12.08 -2.26
CA ILE A 228 -5.51 -13.06 -1.20
C ILE A 228 -6.78 -12.68 -0.44
N VAL A 229 -6.92 -11.41 -0.03
CA VAL A 229 -8.13 -10.91 0.65
C VAL A 229 -9.37 -11.08 -0.23
N GLY A 230 -9.25 -10.77 -1.53
CA GLY A 230 -10.32 -10.99 -2.49
C GLY A 230 -10.81 -12.44 -2.49
N ILE A 231 -9.88 -13.40 -2.56
CA ILE A 231 -10.19 -14.85 -2.53
C ILE A 231 -10.88 -15.24 -1.22
N VAL A 232 -10.37 -14.79 -0.08
CA VAL A 232 -10.96 -15.07 1.25
C VAL A 232 -12.41 -14.57 1.33
N LEU A 233 -12.69 -13.38 0.81
CA LEU A 233 -14.03 -12.78 0.88
C LEU A 233 -15.02 -13.45 -0.07
N VAL A 234 -14.59 -13.96 -1.23
CA VAL A 234 -15.50 -14.62 -2.20
C VAL A 234 -15.65 -16.12 -1.99
N SER A 235 -14.69 -16.77 -1.31
CA SER A 235 -14.73 -18.23 -1.12
C SER A 235 -15.96 -18.63 -0.30
N LYS A 236 -16.58 -19.75 -0.68
CA LYS A 236 -17.68 -20.38 0.07
C LYS A 236 -17.19 -21.43 1.07
N SER A 237 -15.98 -21.95 0.86
CA SER A 237 -15.40 -23.02 1.67
C SER A 237 -14.64 -22.45 2.86
N MET A 238 -15.01 -22.86 4.07
CA MET A 238 -14.26 -22.47 5.27
C MET A 238 -12.80 -22.96 5.24
N LYS A 239 -12.54 -24.10 4.58
CA LYS A 239 -11.19 -24.63 4.42
C LYS A 239 -10.33 -23.72 3.54
N GLU A 240 -10.88 -23.24 2.43
CA GLU A 240 -10.17 -22.30 1.54
C GLU A 240 -9.93 -20.97 2.24
N LYS A 241 -10.95 -20.42 2.91
CA LYS A 241 -10.79 -19.18 3.70
C LYS A 241 -9.66 -19.31 4.71
N ALA A 242 -9.68 -20.36 5.52
CA ALA A 242 -8.64 -20.62 6.51
C ALA A 242 -7.26 -20.76 5.84
N GLY A 243 -7.16 -21.50 4.74
CA GLY A 243 -5.91 -21.69 4.00
C GLY A 243 -5.32 -20.37 3.47
N PHE A 244 -6.13 -19.56 2.80
CA PHE A 244 -5.68 -18.27 2.26
C PHE A 244 -5.42 -17.22 3.36
N THR A 245 -6.19 -17.23 4.45
CA THR A 245 -5.90 -16.39 5.62
C THR A 245 -4.57 -16.79 6.26
N LEU A 246 -4.30 -18.09 6.44
CA LEU A 246 -3.02 -18.58 6.94
C LEU A 246 -1.87 -18.22 6.00
N LEU A 247 -2.06 -18.30 4.69
CA LEU A 247 -1.07 -17.84 3.71
C LEU A 247 -0.77 -16.35 3.88
N LEU A 248 -1.79 -15.51 3.99
CA LEU A 248 -1.60 -14.07 4.22
C LEU A 248 -0.82 -13.80 5.51
N VAL A 249 -1.21 -14.45 6.61
CA VAL A 249 -0.53 -14.34 7.91
C VAL A 249 0.91 -14.81 7.79
N ALA A 250 1.17 -15.95 7.14
CA ALA A 250 2.51 -16.49 6.96
C ALA A 250 3.42 -15.54 6.14
N VAL A 251 2.89 -14.94 5.07
CA VAL A 251 3.63 -13.94 4.28
C VAL A 251 3.96 -12.72 5.14
N LEU A 252 2.97 -12.15 5.83
CA LEU A 252 3.17 -10.96 6.66
C LEU A 252 4.12 -11.23 7.83
N ALA A 253 3.96 -12.36 8.52
CA ALA A 253 4.81 -12.77 9.63
C ALA A 253 6.23 -13.10 9.17
N GLY A 254 6.39 -13.77 8.02
CA GLY A 254 7.69 -14.05 7.42
C GLY A 254 8.46 -12.76 7.09
N CYS A 255 7.79 -11.78 6.47
CA CYS A 255 8.37 -10.46 6.24
C CYS A 255 8.65 -9.72 7.55
N ALA A 256 7.73 -9.78 8.53
CA ALA A 256 7.93 -9.11 9.82
C ALA A 256 9.09 -9.72 10.63
N GLY A 257 9.37 -11.01 10.45
CA GLY A 257 10.47 -11.74 11.07
C GLY A 257 11.76 -11.76 10.26
N SER A 258 11.83 -11.13 9.07
CA SER A 258 13.01 -11.22 8.20
C SER A 258 14.29 -10.68 8.84
N TRP A 259 14.17 -9.82 9.84
CA TRP A 259 15.31 -9.30 10.61
C TRP A 259 15.97 -10.33 11.52
N MET A 260 15.34 -11.47 11.78
CA MET A 260 15.94 -12.58 12.52
C MET A 260 16.90 -13.40 11.65
N LEU A 261 16.92 -13.16 10.33
CA LEU A 261 17.87 -13.78 9.43
C LEU A 261 19.28 -13.20 9.67
N PRO A 262 20.33 -14.04 9.57
CA PRO A 262 21.69 -13.55 9.64
C PRO A 262 21.98 -12.56 8.50
N VAL A 263 22.76 -11.53 8.81
CA VAL A 263 23.29 -10.53 7.88
C VAL A 263 24.78 -10.76 7.73
#